data_AF-A0A8D8V6T5-F1
#
_entry.id   AF-A0A8D8V6T5-F1
#
_cell.length_a   1.000
_cell.length_b   1.000
_cell.length_c   1.000
_cell.angle_alpha   90.00
_cell.angle_beta   90.00
_cell.angle_gamma   90.00
#
_symmetry.space_group_name_H-M   'P 1'
#
loop_
_entity.id
_entity.type
_entity.pdbx_description
1 polymer ?
#
loop_
_entity_poly.entity_id
_entity_poly.type
_entity_poly.pdbx_seq_one_letter_code
_entity_poly.pdbx_strand_id
1 'polypeptide(L)'
;MVIIEMNPRISRSSALASKATGYPIAKISTQLAIGYNLINLINDITNNIPASFEPSIDYVVLKFPKFNFEKFNNKNFLSTVMQSIGEIMSLGKDFKESFIKGIYSITENDFLPSFIKGKNYLNFKFKLIKKIK
;
A
#
# COMPACT_ATOMS: atom_id res chain seq x y z
N MET A 1 -24.98 -3.09 -2.26
CA MET A 1 -23.63 -3.59 -2.60
C MET A 1 -23.71 -4.22 -3.99
N VAL A 2 -22.85 -3.82 -4.93
CA VAL A 2 -22.86 -4.32 -6.32
C VAL A 2 -21.49 -4.92 -6.62
N ILE A 3 -21.48 -6.10 -7.24
CA ILE A 3 -20.25 -6.78 -7.66
C ILE A 3 -19.84 -6.24 -9.04
N ILE A 4 -18.58 -5.82 -9.17
CA ILE A 4 -18.05 -5.32 -10.45
C ILE A 4 -17.41 -6.46 -11.25
N GLU A 5 -16.45 -7.18 -10.65
CA GLU A 5 -15.73 -8.30 -11.29
C GLU A 5 -15.16 -9.27 -10.26
N MET A 6 -14.85 -10.50 -10.69
CA MET A 6 -14.10 -11.48 -9.90
C MET A 6 -12.89 -11.96 -10.71
N ASN A 7 -11.69 -11.83 -10.14
CA ASN A 7 -10.47 -12.36 -10.72
C ASN A 7 -10.00 -13.57 -9.87
N PRO A 8 -10.14 -14.83 -10.33
CA PRO A 8 -9.71 -16.02 -9.59
C PRO A 8 -8.18 -16.23 -9.68
N ARG A 9 -7.42 -15.18 -9.35
CA ARG A 9 -5.95 -15.17 -9.37
C ARG A 9 -5.43 -14.14 -8.37
N ILE A 10 -4.14 -14.24 -8.05
CA ILE A 10 -3.47 -13.23 -7.22
C ILE A 10 -3.51 -11.87 -7.93
N SER A 11 -3.97 -10.85 -7.21
CA SER A 11 -4.09 -9.48 -7.72
C SER A 11 -2.77 -8.73 -7.59
N ARG A 12 -2.65 -7.59 -8.29
CA ARG A 12 -1.48 -6.71 -8.14
C ARG A 12 -1.33 -6.13 -6.74
N SER A 13 -2.42 -6.02 -5.99
CA SER A 13 -2.39 -5.50 -4.62
C SER A 13 -2.07 -6.56 -3.58
N SER A 14 -2.07 -7.85 -3.94
CA SER A 14 -1.83 -8.95 -2.99
C SER A 14 -0.39 -8.93 -2.46
N ALA A 15 0.61 -8.63 -3.28
CA ALA A 15 1.99 -8.50 -2.81
C ALA A 15 2.17 -7.35 -1.80
N LEU A 16 1.46 -6.24 -2.03
CA LEU A 16 1.52 -5.06 -1.19
C LEU A 16 0.73 -5.28 0.11
N ALA A 17 -0.41 -5.96 0.06
CA ALA A 17 -1.15 -6.43 1.23
C ALA A 17 -0.32 -7.42 2.07
N SER A 18 0.41 -8.33 1.43
CA SER A 18 1.32 -9.25 2.12
C SER A 18 2.43 -8.52 2.88
N LYS A 19 3.00 -7.46 2.31
CA LYS A 19 3.96 -6.59 3.01
C LYS A 19 3.32 -5.77 4.12
N ALA A 20 2.10 -5.30 3.90
CA ALA A 20 1.34 -4.48 4.86
C ALA A 20 0.95 -5.25 6.12
N THR A 21 0.56 -6.51 5.96
CA THR A 21 0.14 -7.38 7.06
C THR A 21 1.30 -8.21 7.61
N GLY A 22 2.38 -8.36 6.83
CA GLY A 22 3.40 -9.38 7.01
C GLY A 22 2.96 -10.77 6.55
N TYR A 23 1.66 -10.98 6.25
CA TYR A 23 1.08 -12.29 6.00
C TYR A 23 1.47 -12.81 4.61
N PRO A 24 2.06 -14.01 4.50
CA PRO A 24 2.68 -14.46 3.26
C PRO A 24 1.64 -15.07 2.30
N ILE A 25 0.77 -14.23 1.72
CA ILE A 25 -0.33 -14.62 0.82
C ILE A 25 0.14 -15.56 -0.30
N ALA A 26 1.27 -15.24 -0.95
CA ALA A 26 1.80 -16.03 -2.06
C ALA A 26 2.26 -17.43 -1.61
N LYS A 27 2.89 -17.54 -0.43
CA LYS A 27 3.34 -18.81 0.15
C LYS A 27 2.14 -19.70 0.47
N ILE A 28 1.14 -19.15 1.16
CA ILE A 28 -0.09 -19.89 1.52
C ILE A 28 -0.85 -20.30 0.27
N SER A 29 -1.02 -19.39 -0.70
CA SER A 29 -1.69 -19.71 -1.98
C SER A 29 -0.99 -20.86 -2.72
N THR A 30 0.35 -20.88 -2.70
CA THR A 30 1.13 -21.96 -3.32
C THR A 30 0.95 -23.28 -2.59
N GLN A 31 0.96 -23.29 -1.25
CA GLN A 31 0.70 -24.49 -0.46
C GLN A 31 -0.70 -25.05 -0.71
N LEU A 32 -1.72 -24.19 -0.83
CA LEU A 32 -3.06 -24.62 -1.22
C LEU A 32 -3.06 -25.22 -2.63
N ALA A 33 -2.36 -24.60 -3.57
CA ALA A 33 -2.30 -25.06 -4.96
C ALA A 33 -1.65 -26.46 -5.11
N ILE A 34 -0.70 -26.81 -4.24
CA ILE A 34 -0.06 -28.14 -4.22
C ILE A 34 -0.81 -29.17 -3.35
N GLY A 35 -1.98 -28.82 -2.81
CA GLY A 35 -2.89 -29.76 -2.13
C GLY A 35 -2.85 -29.74 -0.60
N TYR A 36 -2.20 -28.77 0.04
CA TYR A 36 -2.33 -28.60 1.49
C TYR A 36 -3.72 -28.07 1.85
N ASN A 37 -4.26 -28.56 2.97
CA ASN A 37 -5.50 -28.04 3.53
C ASN A 37 -5.25 -26.76 4.32
N LEU A 38 -6.07 -25.73 4.10
CA LEU A 38 -5.96 -24.44 4.77
C LEU A 38 -6.00 -24.55 6.30
N ILE A 39 -6.74 -25.52 6.83
CA ILE A 39 -6.89 -25.76 8.28
C ILE A 39 -5.58 -26.23 8.93
N ASN A 40 -4.69 -26.86 8.14
CA ASN A 40 -3.41 -27.39 8.59
C ASN A 40 -2.27 -26.37 8.41
N LEU A 41 -2.50 -25.27 7.71
CA LEU A 41 -1.51 -24.23 7.50
C LEU A 41 -1.53 -23.29 8.71
N ILE A 42 -0.40 -23.21 9.40
CA ILE A 42 -0.21 -22.30 10.53
C ILE A 42 0.17 -20.93 10.00
N ASN A 43 -0.41 -19.87 10.55
CA ASN A 43 0.00 -18.51 10.24
C ASN A 43 1.36 -18.21 10.90
N ASP A 44 2.41 -18.03 10.09
CA ASP A 44 3.79 -17.74 10.51
C ASP A 44 3.93 -16.50 11.43
N ILE A 45 2.93 -15.62 11.48
CA ILE A 45 2.96 -14.37 12.27
C ILE A 45 2.38 -14.59 13.66
N THR A 46 1.20 -15.20 13.71
CA THR A 46 0.47 -15.39 14.97
C THR A 46 0.84 -16.70 15.65
N ASN A 47 1.39 -17.67 14.92
CA ASN A 47 1.78 -19.04 15.32
C ASN A 47 0.72 -19.92 15.99
N ASN A 48 -0.42 -19.35 16.40
CA ASN A 48 -1.46 -20.02 17.16
C ASN A 48 -2.81 -20.08 16.42
N ILE A 49 -2.92 -19.42 15.26
CA ILE A 49 -4.17 -19.29 14.50
C ILE A 49 -3.96 -19.90 13.10
N PRO A 50 -4.98 -20.57 12.52
CA PRO A 50 -4.90 -21.04 11.14
C PRO A 50 -4.59 -19.91 10.15
N ALA A 51 -3.96 -20.26 9.04
CA ALA A 51 -3.63 -19.32 7.97
C ALA A 51 -4.86 -18.67 7.33
N SER A 52 -6.08 -19.08 7.64
CA SER A 52 -7.31 -18.44 7.15
C SER A 52 -7.49 -16.99 7.61
N PHE A 53 -6.75 -16.54 8.64
CA PHE A 53 -6.89 -15.19 9.18
C PHE A 53 -5.61 -14.37 8.98
N GLU A 54 -5.78 -13.16 8.43
CA GLU A 54 -4.73 -12.14 8.39
C GLU A 54 -4.57 -11.50 9.78
N PRO A 55 -3.34 -11.10 10.17
CA PRO A 55 -3.11 -10.41 11.43
C PRO A 55 -3.79 -9.04 11.44
N SER A 56 -4.31 -8.64 12.60
CA SER A 56 -4.80 -7.28 12.81
C SER A 56 -3.62 -6.31 12.88
N ILE A 57 -3.75 -5.17 12.20
CA ILE A 57 -2.73 -4.14 12.11
C ILE A 57 -3.16 -2.89 12.89
N ASP A 58 -2.24 -2.24 13.60
CA ASP A 58 -2.46 -1.03 14.40
C ASP A 58 -2.01 0.27 13.69
N TYR A 59 -1.76 0.20 12.38
CA TYR A 59 -1.35 1.30 11.52
C TYR A 59 -2.08 1.27 10.18
N VAL A 60 -2.04 2.40 9.48
CA VAL A 60 -2.63 2.58 8.15
C VAL A 60 -1.56 2.46 7.08
N VAL A 61 -1.77 1.51 6.17
CA VAL A 61 -1.01 1.39 4.93
C VAL A 61 -1.79 2.02 3.78
N LEU A 62 -1.12 2.87 3.02
CA LEU A 62 -1.70 3.49 1.84
C LEU A 62 -0.89 3.10 0.60
N LYS A 63 -1.62 2.66 -0.43
CA LYS A 63 -1.08 2.36 -1.76
C LYS A 63 -1.34 3.55 -2.67
N PHE A 64 -0.28 4.18 -3.17
CA PHE A 64 -0.40 5.35 -4.03
C PHE A 64 0.12 5.02 -5.44
N PRO A 65 -0.62 5.34 -6.51
CA PRO A 65 -0.15 5.13 -7.88
C PRO A 65 0.93 6.15 -8.29
N LYS A 66 1.95 5.70 -9.02
CA LYS A 66 2.90 6.57 -9.73
C LYS A 66 2.44 6.72 -11.19
N PHE A 67 2.19 7.97 -11.59
CA PHE A 67 1.82 8.32 -12.95
C PHE A 67 3.02 8.90 -13.69
N ASN A 68 3.05 8.71 -15.01
CA ASN A 68 3.95 9.42 -15.91
C ASN A 68 3.12 9.89 -17.10
N PHE A 69 2.58 11.11 -16.98
CA PHE A 69 1.68 11.68 -17.99
C PHE A 69 2.41 12.11 -19.27
N GLU A 70 3.73 12.33 -19.22
CA GLU A 70 4.53 12.69 -20.40
C GLU A 70 4.47 11.60 -21.47
N LYS A 71 4.31 10.34 -21.07
CA LYS A 71 4.15 9.21 -21.99
C LYS A 71 2.77 9.12 -22.64
N PHE A 72 1.76 9.83 -22.15
CA PHE A 72 0.37 9.69 -22.56
C PHE A 72 -0.17 10.98 -23.19
N ASN A 73 0.10 11.20 -24.48
CA ASN A 73 -0.53 12.18 -25.40
C ASN A 73 -1.29 13.36 -24.75
N ASN A 74 -0.65 14.09 -23.82
CA ASN A 74 -1.18 15.25 -23.10
C ASN A 74 -2.57 15.08 -22.45
N LYS A 75 -2.98 13.86 -22.08
CA LYS A 75 -4.21 13.65 -21.31
C LYS A 75 -3.91 13.72 -19.82
N ASN A 76 -4.11 14.90 -19.23
CA ASN A 76 -3.91 15.15 -17.80
C ASN A 76 -5.12 14.71 -16.94
N PHE A 77 -5.91 13.75 -17.40
CA PHE A 77 -7.11 13.26 -16.69
C PHE A 77 -7.19 11.73 -16.71
N LEU A 78 -7.76 11.18 -15.64
CA LEU A 78 -7.97 9.74 -15.49
C LEU A 78 -9.20 9.28 -16.27
N SER A 79 -9.10 8.11 -16.89
CA SER A 79 -10.20 7.45 -17.60
C SER A 79 -10.45 6.05 -17.03
N THR A 80 -11.29 5.24 -17.68
CA THR A 80 -11.50 3.83 -17.33
C THR A 80 -10.26 2.96 -17.58
N VAL A 81 -9.30 3.44 -18.38
CA VAL A 81 -8.05 2.73 -18.67
C VAL A 81 -7.00 3.10 -17.63
N MET A 82 -6.28 2.08 -17.14
CA MET A 82 -5.17 2.30 -16.21
C MET A 82 -4.00 3.01 -16.88
N GLN A 83 -3.60 4.14 -16.31
CA GLN A 83 -2.49 4.98 -16.79
C GLN A 83 -1.32 5.06 -15.79
N SER A 84 -1.41 4.41 -14.63
CA SER A 84 -0.30 4.34 -13.68
C SER A 84 0.74 3.29 -14.13
N ILE A 85 2.01 3.63 -13.94
CA ILE A 85 3.16 2.78 -14.36
C ILE A 85 3.73 2.02 -13.17
N GLY A 86 3.54 2.54 -11.96
CA GLY A 86 4.00 1.91 -10.74
C GLY A 86 3.14 2.27 -9.55
N GLU A 87 3.57 1.81 -8.40
CA GLU A 87 2.91 2.05 -7.11
C GLU A 87 3.95 2.22 -6.01
N ILE A 88 3.61 3.04 -5.04
CA ILE A 88 4.34 3.21 -3.79
C ILE A 88 3.47 2.80 -2.62
N MET A 89 4.11 2.46 -1.51
CA MET A 89 3.47 2.09 -0.26
C MET A 89 3.96 3.03 0.83
N SER A 90 3.04 3.60 1.60
CA SER A 90 3.33 4.44 2.76
C SER A 90 2.65 3.90 4.01
N LEU A 91 3.32 4.03 5.15
CA LEU A 91 2.83 3.58 6.45
C LEU A 91 2.72 4.77 7.40
N GLY A 92 1.62 4.87 8.15
CA GLY A 92 1.42 5.89 9.16
C GLY A 92 0.45 5.42 10.24
N LYS A 93 0.43 6.07 11.39
CA LYS A 93 -0.51 5.72 12.48
C LYS A 93 -1.96 5.97 12.06
N ASP A 94 -2.17 7.07 11.33
CA ASP A 94 -3.45 7.48 10.78
C ASP A 94 -3.36 7.70 9.27
N PHE A 95 -4.53 7.74 8.62
CA PHE A 95 -4.64 8.01 7.18
C PHE A 95 -3.90 9.29 6.76
N LYS A 96 -4.01 10.38 7.52
CA LYS A 96 -3.36 11.67 7.21
C LYS A 96 -1.84 11.55 7.13
N GLU A 97 -1.24 10.85 8.09
CA GLU A 97 0.21 10.65 8.13
C GLU A 97 0.67 9.80 6.96
N SER A 98 -0.02 8.68 6.72
CA SER A 98 0.31 7.78 5.61
C SER A 98 0.16 8.49 4.27
N PHE A 99 -0.91 9.27 4.08
CA PHE A 99 -1.16 10.01 2.85
C PHE A 99 -0.09 11.06 2.55
N ILE A 100 0.36 11.83 3.56
CA ILE A 100 1.43 12.83 3.38
C ILE A 100 2.75 12.14 3.00
N LYS A 101 3.08 11.01 3.65
CA LYS A 101 4.25 10.21 3.30
C LYS A 101 4.16 9.71 1.85
N GLY A 102 2.97 9.23 1.45
CA GLY A 102 2.69 8.79 0.08
C GLY A 102 2.94 9.90 -0.93
N ILE A 103 2.34 11.08 -0.74
CA ILE A 103 2.56 12.25 -1.61
C ILE A 103 4.05 12.60 -1.69
N TYR A 104 4.75 12.66 -0.55
CA TYR A 104 6.16 13.02 -0.54
C TYR A 104 7.02 12.03 -1.34
N SER A 105 6.69 10.74 -1.29
CA SER A 105 7.41 9.70 -2.02
C SER A 105 7.24 9.74 -3.55
N ILE A 106 6.19 10.38 -4.08
CA ILE A 106 6.00 10.57 -5.54
C ILE A 106 6.43 11.95 -6.04
N THR A 107 6.54 12.94 -5.16
CA THR A 107 7.05 14.27 -5.54
C THR A 107 8.57 14.22 -5.65
N GLU A 108 9.10 14.26 -6.87
CA GLU A 108 10.55 14.26 -7.15
C GLU A 108 11.25 15.59 -6.76
N ASN A 109 10.49 16.57 -6.28
CA ASN A 109 11.00 17.82 -5.72
C ASN A 109 10.46 18.00 -4.29
N ASP A 110 11.26 18.60 -3.40
CA ASP A 110 10.91 19.05 -2.02
C ASP A 110 9.69 20.00 -1.93
N PHE A 111 8.93 20.14 -3.00
CA PHE A 111 7.72 20.91 -3.11
C PHE A 111 6.56 20.14 -2.51
N LEU A 112 6.25 20.47 -1.26
CA LEU A 112 4.96 20.11 -0.73
C LEU A 112 3.84 20.88 -1.44
N PRO A 113 2.73 20.21 -1.81
CA PRO A 113 1.55 20.86 -2.33
C PRO A 113 1.17 22.07 -1.47
N SER A 114 0.90 23.21 -2.12
CA SER A 114 0.57 24.50 -1.47
C SER A 114 -0.61 24.42 -0.51
N PHE A 115 -1.50 23.44 -0.67
CA PHE A 115 -2.57 23.12 0.28
C PHE A 115 -2.06 22.74 1.69
N ILE A 116 -0.83 22.27 1.81
CA ILE A 116 -0.20 21.87 3.08
C ILE A 116 0.66 23.01 3.66
N LYS A 117 0.90 24.08 2.89
CA LYS A 117 1.68 25.27 3.31
C LYS A 117 0.92 26.22 4.27
N GLY A 118 -0.30 25.89 4.69
CA GLY A 118 -1.05 26.63 5.70
C GLY A 118 -0.53 26.38 7.12
N LYS A 119 0.33 27.27 7.62
CA LYS A 119 0.76 27.47 9.03
C LYS A 119 0.79 26.20 9.92
N ASN A 120 1.67 25.24 9.64
CA ASN A 120 2.35 24.40 10.65
C ASN A 120 3.45 23.49 10.06
N TYR A 121 4.05 23.89 8.94
CA TYR A 121 5.04 23.06 8.23
C TYR A 121 6.45 23.06 8.88
N LEU A 122 6.81 24.16 9.55
CA LEU A 122 8.13 24.34 10.16
C LEU A 122 8.38 23.45 11.39
N ASN A 123 7.33 23.03 12.12
CA ASN A 123 7.47 22.08 13.24
C ASN A 123 7.63 20.61 12.81
N PHE A 124 7.26 20.26 11.57
CA PHE A 124 7.34 18.87 11.09
C PHE A 124 8.71 18.50 10.50
N LYS A 125 9.40 19.46 9.87
CA LYS A 125 10.71 19.25 9.21
C LYS A 125 11.84 18.86 10.18
N PHE A 126 11.78 19.25 11.46
CA PHE A 126 12.84 18.93 12.43
C PHE A 126 12.67 17.60 13.18
N LYS A 127 11.46 17.01 13.23
CA LYS A 127 11.20 15.80 14.05
C LYS A 127 11.47 14.49 13.32
N LEU A 128 11.30 14.46 11.99
CA LEU A 128 11.56 13.26 11.14
C LEU A 128 13.06 12.99 10.94
N ILE A 129 13.88 14.03 10.80
CA ILE A 129 15.32 13.92 10.52
C ILE A 129 16.14 13.51 11.77
N LYS A 130 15.66 13.77 13.00
CA LYS A 130 16.36 13.36 14.24
C LYS A 130 16.15 11.88 14.64
N LYS A 131 15.18 11.18 14.05
CA LYS A 131 14.80 9.81 14.47
C LYS A 131 15.22 8.70 13.49
N ILE A 132 15.86 9.06 12.38
CA ILE A 132 16.39 8.13 11.36
C ILE A 132 17.93 8.03 11.47
N LYS A 133 18.52 8.57 12.55
CA LYS A 133 19.89 8.23 12.97
C LYS A 133 19.89 6.96 13.80
#